data_AF-A0A2V9VYN3-F1
#
_entry.id   AF-A0A2V9VYN3-F1
#
_cell.length_a   1.000
_cell.length_b   1.000
_cell.length_c   1.000
_cell.angle_alpha   90.00
_cell.angle_beta   90.00
_cell.angle_gamma   90.00
#
_symmetry.space_group_name_H-M   'P 1'
#
loop_
_entity.id
_entity.type
_entity.pdbx_description
1 polymer ?
#
loop_
_entity_poly.entity_id
_entity_poly.type
_entity_poly.pdbx_seq_one_letter_code
_entity_poly.pdbx_strand_id
1 'polypeptide(L)'
;MHRNISRRDFLNGMAIGVGGLLAADPLLHAWMSTEFAPEKAPGYYPPALTGMRGNHDGSFTYAHRLRDGEAWDSDGAPTKTGESYDLVIVGGGISGLAAAHFYRKSAGERSRILILDNHDDFGGHAKRNEFRAGNRMLLSYGGTQSIESPGRYSEVARGVLSDLGIETERFQTAYDQKLYRNLGTAVFFDRETFGEDRIVPGLGTIPWPEFLAKAPLSGEVRRDIARLYTEKVDYLPGLSIAQKRAKLAKISYADYLTKICKVHPDVLKFFQSYTNDLFAVGIDAVSALACSESSDDYGGYSYAGFLGMNLGDEAGREEPYIFHFPDGNASIARLLVRSLIPGTIPGHTMEDVVTARADYIRLDQDGSPVRIRLNSTVVRVGHVGAANPGAREVEIAYMRGGQLASVRARNCVLACYNSMIPYLCPELPDKQKEALSYLVKAPLVYTHVAIKNWTAFQKLGVHQIEAPGSFHTYVALDFPVTLGEYKFPSNPEEPMVLFMLRTPCKPGLSQREQHRAGRAELLRTPFAAFERNIRDQLGRTLPGFDPARDIEGITVNRWAHGYAYGYNSLFDPDWSEEEKPWVLGRKPFGHIAIANSDAGAIAYTDCAIDQAHRAVSELMKS
;
A
#
# COMPACT_ATOMS: atom_id res chain seq x y z
N MET A 1 12.83 10.50 -25.66
CA MET A 1 12.61 11.33 -24.43
C MET A 1 11.49 12.37 -24.54
N HIS A 2 11.19 12.98 -25.70
CA HIS A 2 10.31 14.18 -25.78
C HIS A 2 8.87 13.96 -26.27
N ARG A 3 8.30 12.75 -26.13
CA ARG A 3 6.90 12.48 -26.53
C ARG A 3 6.00 12.45 -25.30
N ASN A 4 4.96 13.27 -25.29
CA ASN A 4 3.95 13.28 -24.23
C ASN A 4 3.15 11.96 -24.23
N ILE A 5 2.92 11.40 -23.04
CA ILE A 5 1.92 10.34 -22.82
C ILE A 5 0.58 11.04 -22.61
N SER A 6 -0.48 10.57 -23.28
CA SER A 6 -1.83 11.05 -22.99
C SER A 6 -2.18 10.69 -21.55
N ARG A 7 -2.32 11.70 -20.69
CA ARG A 7 -2.72 11.50 -19.30
C ARG A 7 -4.22 11.61 -19.19
N ARG A 8 -4.84 10.58 -18.63
CA ARG A 8 -6.20 10.70 -18.08
C ARG A 8 -6.05 11.16 -16.65
N ASP A 9 -5.94 12.46 -16.49
CA ASP A 9 -5.93 13.09 -15.18
C ASP A 9 -7.36 13.50 -14.83
N PHE A 10 -7.74 13.31 -13.56
CA PHE A 10 -8.95 13.90 -13.03
C PHE A 10 -8.61 15.31 -12.55
N LEU A 11 -9.06 16.32 -13.29
CA LEU A 11 -8.85 17.73 -12.95
C LEU A 11 -9.85 18.19 -11.88
N ASN A 12 -9.81 17.62 -10.68
CA ASN A 12 -10.46 18.23 -9.51
C ASN A 12 -9.41 18.87 -8.61
N GLY A 13 -8.86 19.97 -9.12
CA GLY A 13 -7.88 20.81 -8.43
C GLY A 13 -8.02 22.30 -8.74
N MET A 14 -9.09 22.73 -9.42
CA MET A 14 -9.50 24.12 -9.33
C MET A 14 -10.05 24.33 -7.92
N ALA A 15 -9.18 24.73 -7.01
CA ALA A 15 -9.60 25.63 -5.96
C ALA A 15 -10.34 26.77 -6.67
N ILE A 16 -11.67 26.78 -6.62
CA ILE A 16 -12.43 27.98 -6.96
C ILE A 16 -12.15 28.95 -5.80
N GLY A 17 -10.96 29.54 -5.83
CA GLY A 17 -10.66 30.77 -5.11
C GLY A 17 -11.40 31.89 -5.82
N VAL A 18 -12.72 31.96 -5.64
CA VAL A 18 -13.49 33.17 -5.92
C VAL A 18 -13.72 33.85 -4.58
N GLY A 19 -12.64 34.44 -4.07
CA GLY A 19 -12.73 35.49 -3.07
C GLY A 19 -13.19 36.77 -3.75
N GLY A 20 -14.45 37.15 -3.48
CA GLY A 20 -14.95 38.54 -3.53
C GLY A 20 -15.27 39.13 -4.91
N LEU A 21 -16.51 38.97 -5.39
CA LEU A 21 -17.33 39.98 -6.11
C LEU A 21 -18.54 39.36 -6.87
N LEU A 22 -19.39 38.51 -6.27
CA LEU A 22 -20.58 38.01 -6.98
C LEU A 22 -21.78 37.81 -6.05
N ALA A 23 -22.33 38.91 -5.56
CA ALA A 23 -23.65 38.93 -4.90
C ALA A 23 -24.67 39.61 -5.83
N ALA A 24 -25.12 38.92 -6.90
CA ALA A 24 -26.25 39.42 -7.71
C ALA A 24 -26.90 38.42 -8.71
N ASP A 25 -26.43 37.18 -8.89
CA ASP A 25 -26.99 36.30 -9.94
C ASP A 25 -27.62 35.00 -9.37
N PRO A 26 -28.97 34.85 -9.45
CA PRO A 26 -29.69 33.64 -9.02
C PRO A 26 -29.27 32.35 -9.75
N LEU A 27 -28.79 32.44 -11.00
CA LEU A 27 -28.34 31.28 -11.77
C LEU A 27 -26.98 30.75 -11.28
N LEU A 28 -26.10 31.62 -10.81
CA LEU A 28 -24.85 31.23 -10.15
C LEU A 28 -25.10 30.66 -8.76
N HIS A 29 -26.10 31.15 -8.03
CA HIS A 29 -26.54 30.53 -6.77
C HIS A 29 -27.07 29.11 -6.98
N ALA A 30 -27.79 28.86 -8.08
CA ALA A 30 -28.26 27.52 -8.45
C ALA A 30 -27.12 26.56 -8.83
N TRP A 31 -26.03 27.07 -9.40
CA TRP A 31 -24.81 26.29 -9.67
C TRP A 31 -24.00 26.04 -8.39
N MET A 32 -23.93 27.02 -7.49
CA MET A 32 -23.32 26.88 -6.15
C MET A 32 -24.16 26.04 -5.16
N SER A 33 -25.45 25.80 -5.46
CA SER A 33 -26.34 24.95 -4.66
C SER A 33 -26.39 23.50 -5.12
N THR A 34 -25.62 23.12 -6.16
CA THR A 34 -25.46 21.71 -6.49
C THR A 34 -24.48 21.07 -5.52
N GLU A 35 -24.90 20.00 -4.83
CA GLU A 35 -24.05 19.22 -3.95
C GLU A 35 -22.80 18.77 -4.72
N PHE A 36 -21.59 19.03 -4.18
CA PHE A 36 -20.36 18.55 -4.78
C PHE A 36 -20.28 17.02 -4.68
N ALA A 37 -20.73 16.34 -5.73
CA ALA A 37 -20.77 14.88 -5.85
C ALA A 37 -20.08 14.43 -7.14
N PRO A 38 -18.75 14.56 -7.24
CA PRO A 38 -18.00 14.24 -8.46
C PRO A 38 -18.20 12.80 -8.93
N GLU A 39 -18.45 11.87 -8.00
CA GLU A 39 -18.73 10.46 -8.31
C GLU A 39 -20.01 10.25 -9.12
N LYS A 40 -20.89 11.27 -9.18
CA LYS A 40 -22.11 11.28 -10.01
C LYS A 40 -21.87 11.89 -11.40
N ALA A 41 -20.69 12.44 -11.68
CA ALA A 41 -20.40 13.08 -12.95
C ALA A 41 -20.27 12.05 -14.09
N PRO A 42 -20.72 12.38 -15.32
CA PRO A 42 -20.49 11.53 -16.48
C PRO A 42 -19.01 11.21 -16.68
N GLY A 43 -18.67 9.93 -16.83
CA GLY A 43 -17.29 9.49 -17.04
C GLY A 43 -16.44 9.37 -15.78
N TYR A 44 -16.97 9.60 -14.58
CA TYR A 44 -16.25 9.35 -13.33
C TYR A 44 -15.88 7.87 -13.21
N TYR A 45 -14.58 7.58 -13.33
CA TYR A 45 -14.04 6.23 -13.23
C TYR A 45 -12.55 6.24 -12.85
N PRO A 46 -12.26 6.42 -11.55
CA PRO A 46 -10.90 6.51 -11.01
C PRO A 46 -9.92 5.40 -11.42
N PRO A 47 -10.33 4.12 -11.58
CA PRO A 47 -9.40 3.06 -11.96
C PRO A 47 -8.70 3.27 -13.30
N ALA A 48 -9.32 3.99 -14.26
CA ALA A 48 -8.74 4.25 -15.58
C ALA A 48 -7.89 5.54 -15.65
N LEU A 49 -7.69 6.22 -14.51
CA LEU A 49 -6.84 7.40 -14.43
C LEU A 49 -5.37 7.00 -14.36
N THR A 50 -4.53 7.76 -15.07
CA THR A 50 -3.08 7.61 -15.08
C THR A 50 -2.43 8.72 -14.25
N GLY A 51 -1.11 8.81 -14.22
CA GLY A 51 -0.43 9.90 -13.53
C GLY A 51 -0.16 9.58 -12.04
N MET A 52 -0.25 10.59 -11.17
CA MET A 52 -0.04 10.42 -9.73
C MET A 52 -1.33 9.93 -9.05
N ARG A 53 -1.29 8.72 -8.50
CA ARG A 53 -2.38 8.04 -7.79
C ARG A 53 -1.91 7.61 -6.39
N GLY A 54 -2.67 6.77 -5.70
CA GLY A 54 -2.50 6.56 -4.25
C GLY A 54 -2.87 7.84 -3.48
N ASN A 55 -1.95 8.37 -2.68
CA ASN A 55 -2.03 9.70 -2.09
C ASN A 55 -1.82 10.79 -3.17
N HIS A 56 -2.87 11.03 -3.95
CA HIS A 56 -2.92 12.08 -4.97
C HIS A 56 -3.19 13.45 -4.36
N ASP A 57 -2.91 14.51 -5.12
CA ASP A 57 -3.17 15.87 -4.66
C ASP A 57 -4.67 16.04 -4.38
N GLY A 58 -4.99 16.76 -3.30
CA GLY A 58 -6.35 16.86 -2.76
C GLY A 58 -6.67 15.84 -1.67
N SER A 59 -6.16 14.60 -1.73
CA SER A 59 -6.54 13.57 -0.74
C SER A 59 -5.96 13.82 0.66
N PHE A 60 -4.81 14.50 0.76
CA PHE A 60 -4.16 14.78 2.05
C PHE A 60 -4.22 16.26 2.46
N THR A 61 -4.83 17.14 1.65
CA THR A 61 -4.76 18.59 1.84
C THR A 61 -5.28 19.03 3.21
N TYR A 62 -6.52 18.68 3.55
CA TYR A 62 -7.11 19.08 4.84
C TYR A 62 -6.49 18.33 6.03
N ALA A 63 -6.10 17.06 5.85
CA ALA A 63 -5.39 16.31 6.88
C ALA A 63 -4.04 16.95 7.23
N HIS A 64 -3.31 17.46 6.24
CA HIS A 64 -2.06 18.19 6.48
C HIS A 64 -2.29 19.56 7.12
N ARG A 65 -3.32 20.32 6.73
CA ARG A 65 -3.69 21.58 7.40
C ARG A 65 -3.89 21.39 8.90
N LEU A 66 -4.64 20.34 9.29
CA LEU A 66 -4.83 19.98 10.70
C LEU A 66 -3.53 19.65 11.42
N ARG A 67 -2.69 18.80 10.81
CA ARG A 67 -1.37 18.45 11.35
C ARG A 67 -0.51 19.71 11.55
N ASP A 68 -0.59 20.64 10.62
CA ASP A 68 0.20 21.88 10.60
C ASP A 68 -0.36 22.96 11.55
N GLY A 69 -1.43 22.65 12.29
CA GLY A 69 -1.95 23.45 13.39
C GLY A 69 -3.12 24.36 13.01
N GLU A 70 -3.65 24.25 11.80
CA GLU A 70 -4.90 24.94 11.45
C GLU A 70 -6.07 24.35 12.22
N ALA A 71 -6.96 25.21 12.71
CA ALA A 71 -8.20 24.77 13.34
C ALA A 71 -9.09 24.04 12.32
N TRP A 72 -9.78 22.99 12.77
CA TRP A 72 -10.62 22.15 11.92
C TRP A 72 -11.82 22.91 11.31
N ASP A 73 -12.21 24.03 11.91
CA ASP A 73 -13.28 24.95 11.51
C ASP A 73 -12.73 26.27 10.93
N SER A 74 -11.47 26.28 10.49
CA SER A 74 -10.84 27.46 9.86
C SER A 74 -11.55 27.93 8.58
N ASP A 75 -12.26 27.02 7.89
CA ASP A 75 -13.09 27.33 6.71
C ASP A 75 -14.53 27.74 7.08
N GLY A 76 -14.81 27.99 8.37
CA GLY A 76 -16.11 28.41 8.90
C GLY A 76 -16.84 27.32 9.69
N ALA A 77 -18.05 27.64 10.17
CA ALA A 77 -18.85 26.67 10.91
C ALA A 77 -19.37 25.54 10.00
N PRO A 78 -19.40 24.28 10.47
CA PRO A 78 -19.88 23.17 9.66
C PRO A 78 -21.37 23.34 9.33
N THR A 79 -21.70 23.14 8.04
CA THR A 79 -23.10 23.02 7.62
C THR A 79 -23.66 21.69 8.12
N LYS A 80 -24.65 21.74 9.00
CA LYS A 80 -25.33 20.54 9.51
C LYS A 80 -26.19 19.94 8.40
N THR A 81 -25.86 18.75 7.92
CA THR A 81 -26.63 18.12 6.82
C THR A 81 -28.00 17.60 7.28
N GLY A 82 -28.18 17.44 8.60
CA GLY A 82 -29.37 16.80 9.18
C GLY A 82 -29.36 15.26 9.07
N GLU A 83 -28.32 14.68 8.48
CA GLU A 83 -28.17 13.23 8.39
C GLU A 83 -27.75 12.62 9.74
N SER A 84 -28.35 11.47 10.06
CA SER A 84 -28.05 10.69 11.26
C SER A 84 -27.87 9.22 10.89
N TYR A 85 -26.87 8.57 11.48
CA TYR A 85 -26.49 7.19 11.18
C TYR A 85 -26.36 6.35 12.45
N ASP A 86 -26.46 5.02 12.30
CA ASP A 86 -26.11 4.09 13.37
C ASP A 86 -24.58 4.01 13.52
N LEU A 87 -23.87 4.09 12.39
CA LEU A 87 -22.42 4.07 12.34
C LEU A 87 -21.89 5.02 11.26
N VAL A 88 -20.91 5.86 11.61
CA VAL A 88 -20.03 6.53 10.63
C VAL A 88 -18.65 5.88 10.67
N ILE A 89 -18.08 5.61 9.49
CA ILE A 89 -16.75 5.03 9.35
C ILE A 89 -15.87 6.02 8.62
N VAL A 90 -14.72 6.34 9.21
CA VAL A 90 -13.74 7.28 8.67
C VAL A 90 -12.64 6.48 7.96
N GLY A 91 -12.71 6.42 6.62
CA GLY A 91 -11.85 5.64 5.75
C GLY A 91 -12.58 4.45 5.10
N GLY A 92 -12.58 4.41 3.78
CA GLY A 92 -13.16 3.38 2.91
C GLY A 92 -12.15 2.38 2.36
N GLY A 93 -11.04 2.16 3.09
CA GLY A 93 -10.13 1.03 2.87
C GLY A 93 -10.72 -0.32 3.29
N ILE A 94 -9.97 -1.41 3.09
CA ILE A 94 -10.41 -2.78 3.49
C ILE A 94 -10.92 -2.83 4.94
N SER A 95 -10.20 -2.22 5.89
CA SER A 95 -10.64 -2.16 7.29
C SER A 95 -12.01 -1.47 7.46
N GLY A 96 -12.23 -0.31 6.83
CA GLY A 96 -13.50 0.40 6.93
C GLY A 96 -14.67 -0.33 6.26
N LEU A 97 -14.41 -0.92 5.09
CA LEU A 97 -15.39 -1.75 4.38
C LEU A 97 -15.73 -3.02 5.18
N ALA A 98 -14.73 -3.67 5.78
CA ALA A 98 -14.93 -4.81 6.68
C ALA A 98 -15.70 -4.40 7.95
N ALA A 99 -15.44 -3.20 8.51
CA ALA A 99 -16.18 -2.70 9.67
C ALA A 99 -17.66 -2.50 9.34
N ALA A 100 -18.00 -1.98 8.16
CA ALA A 100 -19.39 -1.92 7.71
C ALA A 100 -20.02 -3.31 7.57
N HIS A 101 -19.28 -4.28 7.02
CA HIS A 101 -19.71 -5.68 6.89
C HIS A 101 -20.04 -6.30 8.25
N PHE A 102 -19.12 -6.21 9.20
CA PHE A 102 -19.31 -6.74 10.55
C PHE A 102 -20.42 -6.02 11.31
N TYR A 103 -20.49 -4.68 11.23
CA TYR A 103 -21.55 -3.94 11.90
C TYR A 103 -22.92 -4.34 11.37
N ARG A 104 -23.08 -4.51 10.05
CA ARG A 104 -24.32 -5.01 9.45
C ARG A 104 -24.66 -6.42 9.92
N LYS A 105 -23.66 -7.30 10.04
CA LYS A 105 -23.83 -8.67 10.55
C LYS A 105 -24.27 -8.70 12.02
N SER A 106 -23.80 -7.75 12.83
CA SER A 106 -24.12 -7.66 14.26
C SER A 106 -25.40 -6.89 14.58
N ALA A 107 -25.63 -5.74 13.93
CA ALA A 107 -26.73 -4.82 14.21
C ALA A 107 -27.93 -4.97 13.24
N GLY A 108 -27.75 -5.70 12.14
CA GLY A 108 -28.79 -6.01 11.16
C GLY A 108 -28.67 -5.22 9.85
N GLU A 109 -29.27 -5.76 8.78
CA GLU A 109 -29.16 -5.26 7.40
C GLU A 109 -29.72 -3.85 7.17
N ARG A 110 -30.59 -3.38 8.06
CA ARG A 110 -31.21 -2.05 8.00
C ARG A 110 -30.37 -0.96 8.68
N SER A 111 -29.22 -1.31 9.25
CA SER A 111 -28.31 -0.35 9.88
C SER A 111 -27.93 0.74 8.89
N ARG A 112 -28.06 2.00 9.31
CA ARG A 112 -27.66 3.16 8.52
C ARG A 112 -26.17 3.42 8.73
N ILE A 113 -25.37 3.18 7.70
CA ILE A 113 -23.91 3.32 7.74
C ILE A 113 -23.46 4.33 6.70
N LEU A 114 -22.62 5.28 7.10
CA LEU A 114 -21.92 6.18 6.19
C LEU A 114 -20.41 5.95 6.28
N ILE A 115 -19.77 5.73 5.15
CA ILE A 115 -18.32 5.67 5.02
C ILE A 115 -17.86 6.97 4.35
N LEU A 116 -16.96 7.70 5.01
CA LEU A 116 -16.34 8.91 4.47
C LEU A 116 -14.89 8.60 4.07
N ASP A 117 -14.54 8.78 2.80
CA ASP A 117 -13.17 8.58 2.29
C ASP A 117 -12.65 9.85 1.61
N ASN A 118 -11.40 10.20 1.89
CA ASN A 118 -10.72 11.35 1.32
C ASN A 118 -10.30 11.14 -0.15
N HIS A 119 -10.18 9.89 -0.60
CA HIS A 119 -9.82 9.56 -1.97
C HIS A 119 -11.01 9.64 -2.91
N ASP A 120 -10.67 9.73 -4.19
CA ASP A 120 -11.60 9.66 -5.30
C ASP A 120 -12.11 8.24 -5.59
N ASP A 121 -11.64 7.22 -4.89
CA ASP A 121 -12.02 5.83 -5.06
C ASP A 121 -12.10 5.12 -3.70
N PHE A 122 -12.83 4.01 -3.63
CA PHE A 122 -12.85 3.14 -2.46
C PHE A 122 -11.69 2.14 -2.49
N GLY A 123 -11.50 1.40 -1.39
CA GLY A 123 -10.50 0.33 -1.26
C GLY A 123 -9.20 0.76 -0.57
N GLY A 124 -8.92 2.07 -0.48
CA GLY A 124 -7.73 2.59 0.18
C GLY A 124 -6.45 2.09 -0.51
N HIS A 125 -5.58 1.41 0.22
CA HIS A 125 -4.33 0.83 -0.33
C HIS A 125 -4.58 -0.28 -1.37
N ALA A 126 -5.73 -0.94 -1.30
CA ALA A 126 -6.20 -1.91 -2.29
C ALA A 126 -6.84 -1.21 -3.50
N LYS A 127 -6.09 -0.28 -4.10
CA LYS A 127 -6.52 0.50 -5.26
C LYS A 127 -6.34 -0.30 -6.55
N ARG A 128 -7.17 -0.05 -7.56
CA ARG A 128 -7.11 -0.69 -8.89
C ARG A 128 -6.50 0.25 -9.91
N ASN A 129 -5.62 -0.27 -10.76
CA ASN A 129 -5.15 0.41 -11.96
C ASN A 129 -5.68 -0.29 -13.21
N GLU A 130 -6.22 0.48 -14.16
CA GLU A 130 -6.63 -0.01 -15.47
C GLU A 130 -5.92 0.76 -16.58
N PHE A 131 -5.35 0.02 -17.53
CA PHE A 131 -4.78 0.58 -18.74
C PHE A 131 -5.52 0.09 -19.97
N ARG A 132 -5.51 0.91 -21.02
CA ARG A 132 -5.93 0.52 -22.37
C ARG A 132 -4.72 0.58 -23.28
N ALA A 133 -4.24 -0.58 -23.70
CA ALA A 133 -3.13 -0.71 -24.65
C ALA A 133 -3.69 -1.34 -25.94
N GLY A 134 -3.86 -0.52 -26.99
CA GLY A 134 -4.64 -0.90 -28.16
C GLY A 134 -6.08 -1.29 -27.76
N ASN A 135 -6.52 -2.48 -28.18
CA ASN A 135 -7.85 -3.01 -27.85
C ASN A 135 -7.87 -3.82 -26.54
N ARG A 136 -6.73 -3.97 -25.86
CA ARG A 136 -6.61 -4.79 -24.64
C ARG A 136 -6.78 -3.92 -23.39
N MET A 137 -7.58 -4.42 -22.45
CA MET A 137 -7.58 -3.94 -21.07
C MET A 137 -6.47 -4.66 -20.31
N LEU A 138 -5.66 -3.90 -19.59
CA LEU A 138 -4.67 -4.45 -18.66
C LEU A 138 -5.07 -4.00 -17.25
N LEU A 139 -5.10 -4.95 -16.32
CA LEU A 139 -5.38 -4.72 -14.91
C LEU A 139 -4.10 -4.84 -14.12
N SER A 140 -4.00 -4.05 -13.06
CA SER A 140 -2.95 -4.18 -12.05
C SER A 140 -3.41 -3.54 -10.73
N TYR A 141 -2.61 -3.66 -9.68
CA TYR A 141 -2.91 -3.19 -8.33
C TYR A 141 -2.22 -1.86 -8.03
N GLY A 142 -2.78 -1.08 -7.12
CA GLY A 142 -2.20 0.20 -6.69
C GLY A 142 -1.31 0.10 -5.45
N GLY A 143 -1.42 -0.98 -4.69
CA GLY A 143 -0.66 -1.15 -3.45
C GLY A 143 -0.81 -2.55 -2.87
N THR A 144 -2.02 -2.97 -2.50
CA THR A 144 -2.23 -4.31 -1.93
C THR A 144 -2.28 -5.38 -3.02
N GLN A 145 -1.21 -6.17 -3.12
CA GLN A 145 -0.88 -7.02 -4.26
C GLN A 145 -1.39 -8.46 -4.16
N SER A 146 -1.19 -9.12 -3.03
CA SER A 146 -1.54 -10.53 -2.78
C SER A 146 -2.54 -10.67 -1.63
N ILE A 147 -3.27 -11.78 -1.62
CA ILE A 147 -3.87 -12.34 -0.41
C ILE A 147 -2.75 -13.08 0.31
N GLU A 148 -1.88 -12.33 0.98
CA GLU A 148 -0.63 -12.87 1.52
C GLU A 148 -0.86 -14.01 2.51
N SER A 149 -0.30 -15.19 2.26
CA SER A 149 -0.36 -16.35 3.16
C SER A 149 -1.79 -16.64 3.74
N PRO A 150 -2.81 -16.91 2.91
CA PRO A 150 -4.20 -17.01 3.35
C PRO A 150 -4.46 -18.17 4.31
N GLY A 151 -3.63 -19.21 4.30
CA GLY A 151 -3.66 -20.31 5.26
C GLY A 151 -3.27 -19.89 6.68
N ARG A 152 -2.64 -18.72 6.84
CA ARG A 152 -2.34 -18.11 8.15
C ARG A 152 -3.41 -17.13 8.63
N TYR A 153 -4.45 -16.87 7.84
CA TYR A 153 -5.50 -15.93 8.22
C TYR A 153 -6.25 -16.43 9.46
N SER A 154 -6.64 -15.49 10.32
CA SER A 154 -7.54 -15.76 11.44
C SER A 154 -8.87 -16.34 10.94
N GLU A 155 -9.64 -16.98 11.83
CA GLU A 155 -10.98 -17.44 11.49
C GLU A 155 -11.90 -16.30 11.03
N VAL A 156 -11.68 -15.09 11.57
CA VAL A 156 -12.43 -13.87 11.24
C VAL A 156 -12.11 -13.42 9.82
N ALA A 157 -10.83 -13.27 9.48
CA ALA A 157 -10.38 -12.84 8.16
C ALA A 157 -10.76 -13.86 7.08
N ARG A 158 -10.54 -15.16 7.35
CA ARG A 158 -10.99 -16.24 6.47
C ARG A 158 -12.51 -16.24 6.29
N GLY A 159 -13.26 -15.98 7.36
CA GLY A 159 -14.72 -15.86 7.32
C GLY A 159 -15.20 -14.75 6.38
N VAL A 160 -14.50 -13.62 6.31
CA VAL A 160 -14.82 -12.56 5.34
C VAL A 160 -14.54 -13.01 3.92
N LEU A 161 -13.41 -13.68 3.64
CA LEU A 161 -13.16 -14.23 2.30
C LEU A 161 -14.29 -15.19 1.88
N SER A 162 -14.72 -16.07 2.78
CA SER A 162 -15.86 -16.98 2.53
C SER A 162 -17.18 -16.25 2.33
N ASP A 163 -17.51 -15.25 3.16
CA ASP A 163 -18.72 -14.42 3.03
C ASP A 163 -18.77 -13.70 1.66
N LEU A 164 -17.61 -13.39 1.08
CA LEU A 164 -17.47 -12.76 -0.24
C LEU A 164 -17.43 -13.76 -1.41
N GLY A 165 -17.45 -15.06 -1.14
CA GLY A 165 -17.33 -16.11 -2.14
C GLY A 165 -15.93 -16.24 -2.76
N ILE A 166 -14.88 -15.90 -1.99
CA ILE A 166 -13.49 -16.04 -2.44
C ILE A 166 -12.99 -17.45 -2.07
N GLU A 167 -12.72 -18.24 -3.11
CA GLU A 167 -12.19 -19.60 -3.06
C GLU A 167 -10.67 -19.58 -3.34
N THR A 168 -9.83 -19.61 -2.30
CA THR A 168 -8.37 -19.49 -2.45
C THR A 168 -7.72 -20.60 -3.29
N GLU A 169 -8.33 -21.78 -3.32
CA GLU A 169 -7.93 -22.92 -4.13
C GLU A 169 -8.00 -22.64 -5.64
N ARG A 170 -8.86 -21.71 -6.08
CA ARG A 170 -8.96 -21.32 -7.50
C ARG A 170 -7.65 -20.76 -8.02
N PHE A 171 -6.87 -20.10 -7.17
CA PHE A 171 -5.59 -19.51 -7.54
C PHE A 171 -4.52 -20.52 -7.94
N GLN A 172 -4.66 -21.80 -7.56
CA GLN A 172 -3.81 -22.89 -8.06
C GLN A 172 -3.90 -23.06 -9.58
N THR A 173 -5.03 -22.66 -10.18
CA THR A 173 -5.26 -22.72 -11.63
C THR A 173 -5.32 -21.33 -12.28
N ALA A 174 -5.72 -20.30 -11.53
CA ALA A 174 -5.79 -18.94 -12.06
C ALA A 174 -4.40 -18.32 -12.24
N TYR A 175 -3.45 -18.60 -11.35
CA TYR A 175 -2.07 -18.14 -11.45
C TYR A 175 -1.25 -19.11 -12.32
N ASP A 176 -0.73 -18.64 -13.44
CA ASP A 176 0.06 -19.48 -14.34
C ASP A 176 1.54 -19.57 -13.90
N GLN A 177 1.94 -20.75 -13.44
CA GLN A 177 3.31 -21.04 -13.01
C GLN A 177 4.23 -21.51 -14.16
N LYS A 178 3.83 -21.32 -15.42
CA LYS A 178 4.56 -21.80 -16.60
C LYS A 178 5.16 -20.64 -17.40
N LEU A 179 4.47 -19.50 -17.48
CA LEU A 179 4.85 -18.36 -18.31
C LEU A 179 6.29 -17.94 -18.09
N TYR A 180 6.70 -17.82 -16.82
CA TYR A 180 8.04 -17.35 -16.45
C TYR A 180 9.03 -18.47 -16.09
N ARG A 181 8.68 -19.75 -16.25
CA ARG A 181 9.52 -20.89 -15.82
C ARG A 181 10.92 -20.89 -16.43
N ASN A 182 11.06 -20.36 -17.65
CA ASN A 182 12.34 -20.29 -18.38
C ASN A 182 12.94 -18.88 -18.37
N LEU A 183 12.42 -17.96 -17.55
CA LEU A 183 12.90 -16.59 -17.42
C LEU A 183 13.43 -16.40 -16.01
N GLY A 184 14.65 -15.89 -15.89
CA GLY A 184 15.31 -15.66 -14.60
C GLY A 184 15.15 -14.23 -14.08
N THR A 185 16.01 -13.93 -13.11
CA THR A 185 16.23 -12.59 -12.56
C THR A 185 17.54 -12.02 -13.09
N ALA A 186 17.58 -10.71 -13.33
CA ALA A 186 18.83 -9.97 -13.59
C ALA A 186 19.12 -8.95 -12.49
N VAL A 187 20.36 -8.46 -12.45
CA VAL A 187 20.73 -7.23 -11.73
C VAL A 187 21.15 -6.17 -12.74
N PHE A 188 20.55 -4.99 -12.66
CA PHE A 188 21.00 -3.78 -13.33
C PHE A 188 21.90 -2.98 -12.39
N PHE A 189 23.17 -2.88 -12.77
CA PHE A 189 24.16 -2.03 -12.13
C PHE A 189 24.15 -0.69 -12.87
N ASP A 190 23.71 0.38 -12.21
CA ASP A 190 23.76 1.74 -12.75
C ASP A 190 25.18 2.32 -12.65
N ARG A 191 25.52 3.16 -13.62
CA ARG A 191 26.81 3.85 -13.67
C ARG A 191 27.08 4.72 -12.44
N GLU A 192 26.06 5.36 -11.89
CA GLU A 192 26.22 6.30 -10.78
C GLU A 192 26.68 5.60 -9.49
N THR A 193 26.24 4.36 -9.26
CA THR A 193 26.59 3.55 -8.09
C THR A 193 27.76 2.59 -8.34
N PHE A 194 27.84 2.01 -9.54
CA PHE A 194 28.75 0.91 -9.86
C PHE A 194 29.79 1.24 -10.95
N GLY A 195 29.79 2.45 -11.48
CA GLY A 195 30.81 2.96 -12.41
C GLY A 195 30.51 2.73 -13.90
N GLU A 196 29.62 1.81 -14.25
CA GLU A 196 29.10 1.63 -15.62
C GLU A 196 27.67 1.07 -15.61
N ASP A 197 26.91 1.34 -16.67
CA ASP A 197 25.61 0.70 -16.88
C ASP A 197 25.81 -0.73 -17.36
N ARG A 198 25.36 -1.70 -16.57
CA ARG A 198 25.44 -3.11 -16.93
C ARG A 198 24.26 -3.92 -16.43
N ILE A 199 23.56 -4.59 -17.34
CA ILE A 199 22.56 -5.61 -17.02
C ILE A 199 23.23 -6.99 -17.00
N VAL A 200 23.06 -7.75 -15.91
CA VAL A 200 23.60 -9.10 -15.77
C VAL A 200 22.46 -10.07 -15.43
N PRO A 201 22.03 -10.94 -16.35
CA PRO A 201 21.04 -11.99 -16.07
C PRO A 201 21.67 -13.16 -15.30
N GLY A 202 20.81 -13.97 -14.68
CA GLY A 202 21.20 -15.21 -14.01
C GLY A 202 21.32 -15.11 -12.49
N LEU A 203 20.79 -14.06 -11.86
CA LEU A 203 20.80 -13.93 -10.40
C LEU A 203 20.08 -15.15 -9.80
N GLY A 204 20.75 -15.83 -8.86
CA GLY A 204 20.22 -17.02 -8.18
C GLY A 204 20.09 -18.29 -9.04
N THR A 205 20.29 -18.23 -10.36
CA THR A 205 20.08 -19.38 -11.27
C THR A 205 21.37 -19.93 -11.90
N ILE A 206 22.44 -19.12 -11.97
CA ILE A 206 23.79 -19.60 -12.32
C ILE A 206 24.71 -19.53 -11.08
N PRO A 207 25.82 -20.29 -11.04
CA PRO A 207 26.74 -20.24 -9.91
C PRO A 207 27.24 -18.82 -9.61
N TRP A 208 27.25 -18.43 -8.33
CA TRP A 208 27.61 -17.07 -7.89
C TRP A 208 28.93 -16.54 -8.46
N PRO A 209 30.04 -17.30 -8.47
CA PRO A 209 31.28 -16.84 -9.10
C PRO A 209 31.14 -16.52 -10.59
N GLU A 210 30.31 -17.27 -11.33
CA GLU A 210 30.07 -17.05 -12.76
C GLU A 210 29.22 -15.79 -12.98
N PHE A 211 28.17 -15.60 -12.20
CA PHE A 211 27.35 -14.38 -12.22
C PHE A 211 28.20 -13.14 -11.92
N LEU A 212 28.96 -13.18 -10.81
CA LEU A 212 29.75 -12.05 -10.34
C LEU A 212 30.95 -11.74 -11.24
N ALA A 213 31.45 -12.70 -12.03
CA ALA A 213 32.47 -12.44 -13.05
C ALA A 213 32.01 -11.40 -14.09
N LYS A 214 30.70 -11.33 -14.34
CA LYS A 214 30.06 -10.39 -15.29
C LYS A 214 29.69 -9.05 -14.63
N ALA A 215 29.50 -9.03 -13.31
CA ALA A 215 29.14 -7.82 -12.54
C ALA A 215 30.27 -6.77 -12.53
N PRO A 216 29.97 -5.46 -12.63
CA PRO A 216 30.97 -4.39 -12.65
C PRO A 216 31.47 -4.04 -11.23
N LEU A 217 31.85 -5.07 -10.46
CA LEU A 217 32.32 -4.95 -9.08
C LEU A 217 33.83 -5.21 -9.00
N SER A 218 34.49 -4.74 -7.94
CA SER A 218 35.90 -5.07 -7.71
C SER A 218 36.09 -6.56 -7.44
N GLY A 219 37.30 -7.09 -7.68
CA GLY A 219 37.59 -8.50 -7.46
C GLY A 219 37.36 -8.96 -6.01
N GLU A 220 37.59 -8.07 -5.04
CA GLU A 220 37.34 -8.34 -3.62
C GLU A 220 35.85 -8.43 -3.29
N VAL A 221 35.06 -7.45 -3.75
CA VAL A 221 33.60 -7.42 -3.55
C VAL A 221 32.95 -8.66 -4.17
N ARG A 222 33.37 -9.07 -5.37
CA ARG A 222 32.88 -10.31 -6.01
C ARG A 222 33.17 -11.55 -5.15
N ARG A 223 34.39 -11.68 -4.59
CA ARG A 223 34.72 -12.82 -3.74
C ARG A 223 33.88 -12.86 -2.47
N ASP A 224 33.67 -11.71 -1.84
CA ASP A 224 32.88 -11.65 -0.60
C ASP A 224 31.40 -11.96 -0.82
N ILE A 225 30.78 -11.43 -1.89
CA ILE A 225 29.39 -11.78 -2.22
C ILE A 225 29.28 -13.27 -2.51
N ALA A 226 30.19 -13.85 -3.30
CA ALA A 226 30.20 -15.28 -3.57
C ALA A 226 30.29 -16.10 -2.27
N ARG A 227 31.24 -15.75 -1.40
CA ARG A 227 31.43 -16.40 -0.09
C ARG A 227 30.16 -16.40 0.75
N LEU A 228 29.46 -15.27 0.87
CA LEU A 228 28.24 -15.15 1.67
C LEU A 228 27.11 -16.10 1.21
N TYR A 229 27.08 -16.46 -0.07
CA TYR A 229 26.07 -17.34 -0.63
C TYR A 229 26.49 -18.81 -0.75
N THR A 230 27.79 -19.10 -0.84
CA THR A 230 28.28 -20.46 -1.14
C THR A 230 28.91 -21.18 0.05
N GLU A 231 29.48 -20.45 1.03
CA GLU A 231 30.18 -21.08 2.15
C GLU A 231 29.26 -21.34 3.33
N LYS A 232 29.37 -22.53 3.94
CA LYS A 232 28.68 -22.89 5.18
C LYS A 232 29.55 -22.47 6.36
N VAL A 233 29.32 -21.28 6.91
CA VAL A 233 30.12 -20.69 7.98
C VAL A 233 29.25 -20.34 9.18
N ASP A 234 29.66 -20.80 10.35
CA ASP A 234 29.14 -20.29 11.62
C ASP A 234 29.94 -19.04 12.01
N TYR A 235 29.40 -17.86 11.75
CA TYR A 235 30.03 -16.59 12.12
C TYR A 235 29.91 -16.23 13.61
N LEU A 236 29.20 -17.03 14.39
CA LEU A 236 29.03 -16.87 15.84
C LEU A 236 29.34 -18.18 16.59
N PRO A 237 30.56 -18.75 16.42
CA PRO A 237 30.89 -20.05 16.99
C PRO A 237 30.87 -19.99 18.51
N GLY A 238 30.43 -21.08 19.14
CA GLY A 238 30.35 -21.21 20.59
C GLY A 238 29.11 -20.57 21.25
N LEU A 239 28.25 -19.89 20.48
CA LEU A 239 26.95 -19.43 20.97
C LEU A 239 25.87 -20.50 20.73
N SER A 240 24.94 -20.62 21.69
CA SER A 240 23.72 -21.40 21.48
C SER A 240 22.79 -20.75 20.44
N ILE A 241 21.83 -21.50 19.90
CA ILE A 241 20.84 -20.98 18.95
C ILE A 241 20.15 -19.71 19.49
N ALA A 242 19.68 -19.77 20.75
CA ALA A 242 19.02 -18.63 21.40
C ALA A 242 19.96 -17.42 21.55
N GLN A 243 21.23 -17.64 21.89
CA GLN A 243 22.22 -16.56 21.98
C GLN A 243 22.54 -15.94 20.62
N LYS A 244 22.61 -16.75 19.55
CA LYS A 244 22.80 -16.24 18.18
C LYS A 244 21.61 -15.38 17.77
N ARG A 245 20.38 -15.88 17.93
CA ARG A 245 19.15 -15.14 17.61
C ARG A 245 19.08 -13.82 18.38
N ALA A 246 19.29 -13.85 19.70
CA ALA A 246 19.30 -12.64 20.53
C ALA A 246 20.35 -11.61 20.08
N LYS A 247 21.54 -12.06 19.65
CA LYS A 247 22.58 -11.19 19.10
C LYS A 247 22.19 -10.61 17.73
N LEU A 248 21.66 -11.43 16.84
CA LEU A 248 21.21 -11.01 15.50
C LEU A 248 20.03 -10.04 15.56
N ALA A 249 19.19 -10.11 16.59
CA ALA A 249 18.09 -9.18 16.82
C ALA A 249 18.55 -7.76 17.16
N LYS A 250 19.78 -7.59 17.66
CA LYS A 250 20.31 -6.30 18.14
C LYS A 250 21.46 -5.75 17.28
N ILE A 251 21.67 -6.31 16.08
CA ILE A 251 22.63 -5.80 15.09
C ILE A 251 21.93 -5.67 13.74
N SER A 252 22.17 -4.58 13.02
CA SER A 252 21.60 -4.41 11.69
C SER A 252 22.19 -5.40 10.70
N TYR A 253 21.48 -5.68 9.60
CA TYR A 253 21.97 -6.57 8.56
C TYR A 253 23.27 -6.03 7.94
N ALA A 254 23.36 -4.72 7.68
CA ALA A 254 24.58 -4.07 7.22
C ALA A 254 25.78 -4.28 8.17
N ASP A 255 25.55 -4.11 9.48
CA ASP A 255 26.59 -4.31 10.49
C ASP A 255 26.94 -5.78 10.67
N TYR A 256 25.99 -6.69 10.54
CA TYR A 256 26.25 -8.12 10.54
C TYR A 256 27.21 -8.50 9.41
N LEU A 257 26.93 -8.07 8.17
CA LEU A 257 27.78 -8.37 7.03
C LEU A 257 29.20 -7.81 7.22
N THR A 258 29.32 -6.55 7.62
CA THR A 258 30.64 -5.88 7.70
C THR A 258 31.42 -6.18 8.98
N LYS A 259 30.75 -6.25 10.14
CA LYS A 259 31.41 -6.42 11.45
C LYS A 259 31.52 -7.88 11.87
N ILE A 260 30.61 -8.75 11.45
CA ILE A 260 30.60 -10.17 11.83
C ILE A 260 31.07 -11.05 10.67
N CYS A 261 30.50 -10.92 9.46
CA CYS A 261 30.95 -11.69 8.29
C CYS A 261 32.24 -11.15 7.65
N LYS A 262 32.67 -9.95 8.06
CA LYS A 262 33.92 -9.27 7.65
C LYS A 262 34.05 -9.09 6.14
N VAL A 263 32.95 -8.76 5.47
CA VAL A 263 33.00 -8.42 4.03
C VAL A 263 33.47 -6.98 3.82
N HIS A 264 34.02 -6.71 2.64
CA HIS A 264 34.37 -5.37 2.18
C HIS A 264 33.12 -4.44 2.19
N PRO A 265 33.18 -3.19 2.69
CA PRO A 265 32.00 -2.32 2.80
C PRO A 265 31.23 -2.07 1.51
N ASP A 266 31.91 -2.03 0.35
CA ASP A 266 31.24 -1.87 -0.96
C ASP A 266 30.28 -3.01 -1.31
N VAL A 267 30.35 -4.16 -0.62
CA VAL A 267 29.36 -5.24 -0.75
C VAL A 267 27.95 -4.76 -0.38
N LEU A 268 27.83 -3.79 0.54
CA LEU A 268 26.54 -3.28 0.98
C LEU A 268 25.74 -2.63 -0.16
N LYS A 269 26.40 -2.04 -1.16
CA LYS A 269 25.74 -1.44 -2.34
C LYS A 269 24.91 -2.46 -3.12
N PHE A 270 25.33 -3.72 -3.15
CA PHE A 270 24.61 -4.80 -3.82
C PHE A 270 23.33 -5.20 -3.06
N PHE A 271 23.39 -5.19 -1.72
CA PHE A 271 22.30 -5.61 -0.85
C PHE A 271 21.37 -4.47 -0.42
N GLN A 272 21.74 -3.21 -0.69
CA GLN A 272 21.14 -2.03 -0.06
C GLN A 272 19.61 -1.98 -0.16
N SER A 273 19.06 -2.45 -1.29
CA SER A 273 17.63 -2.44 -1.57
C SER A 273 16.88 -3.72 -1.19
N TYR A 274 17.55 -4.78 -0.71
CA TYR A 274 16.90 -6.06 -0.43
C TYR A 274 15.84 -5.97 0.67
N THR A 275 15.90 -4.95 1.52
CA THR A 275 14.90 -4.73 2.58
C THR A 275 13.81 -3.73 2.16
N ASN A 276 13.87 -3.18 0.94
CA ASN A 276 13.00 -2.07 0.54
C ASN A 276 11.54 -2.47 0.42
N ASP A 277 11.23 -3.63 -0.16
CA ASP A 277 9.84 -4.03 -0.38
C ASP A 277 9.16 -4.37 0.95
N LEU A 278 9.71 -5.35 1.67
CA LEU A 278 9.10 -5.88 2.89
C LEU A 278 9.19 -4.91 4.09
N PHE A 279 10.34 -4.25 4.29
CA PHE A 279 10.60 -3.44 5.49
C PHE A 279 10.54 -1.93 5.26
N ALA A 280 10.51 -1.48 4.01
CA ALA A 280 10.47 -0.07 3.64
C ALA A 280 11.64 0.80 4.18
N VAL A 281 12.80 0.18 4.45
CA VAL A 281 14.03 0.85 4.91
C VAL A 281 15.27 0.18 4.34
N GLY A 282 16.44 0.84 4.46
CA GLY A 282 17.72 0.24 4.12
C GLY A 282 18.17 -0.85 5.09
N ILE A 283 19.12 -1.68 4.64
CA ILE A 283 19.72 -2.80 5.39
C ILE A 283 20.42 -2.40 6.70
N ASP A 284 20.65 -1.11 6.91
CA ASP A 284 21.19 -0.51 8.13
C ASP A 284 20.13 -0.33 9.23
N ALA A 285 18.85 -0.39 8.89
CA ALA A 285 17.72 -0.20 9.79
C ALA A 285 16.83 -1.45 9.94
N VAL A 286 17.28 -2.62 9.48
CA VAL A 286 16.64 -3.92 9.71
C VAL A 286 17.61 -4.83 10.45
N SER A 287 17.14 -5.57 11.46
CA SER A 287 17.99 -6.49 12.20
C SER A 287 18.41 -7.68 11.33
N ALA A 288 19.60 -8.20 11.57
CA ALA A 288 20.07 -9.39 10.86
C ALA A 288 19.16 -10.60 11.13
N LEU A 289 18.54 -10.67 12.31
CA LEU A 289 17.56 -11.72 12.62
C LEU A 289 16.34 -11.63 11.71
N ALA A 290 15.74 -10.45 11.57
CA ALA A 290 14.57 -10.25 10.72
C ALA A 290 14.85 -10.63 9.26
N CYS A 291 16.03 -10.26 8.73
CA CYS A 291 16.46 -10.69 7.39
C CYS A 291 16.64 -12.23 7.30
N SER A 292 17.12 -12.90 8.36
CA SER A 292 17.29 -14.35 8.34
C SER A 292 15.97 -15.14 8.40
N GLU A 293 14.91 -14.50 8.88
CA GLU A 293 13.56 -15.08 9.06
C GLU A 293 12.61 -14.72 7.92
N SER A 294 13.06 -13.89 6.99
CA SER A 294 12.25 -13.40 5.88
C SER A 294 12.79 -13.92 4.55
N SER A 295 11.87 -14.17 3.63
CA SER A 295 12.11 -14.48 2.22
C SER A 295 11.84 -13.24 1.37
N ASP A 296 12.25 -13.32 0.10
CA ASP A 296 11.80 -12.40 -0.93
C ASP A 296 10.53 -12.94 -1.58
N ASP A 297 9.45 -12.16 -1.55
CA ASP A 297 8.14 -12.52 -2.10
C ASP A 297 8.22 -12.88 -3.60
N TYR A 298 9.18 -12.30 -4.33
CA TYR A 298 9.35 -12.49 -5.78
C TYR A 298 10.29 -13.64 -6.13
N GLY A 299 10.94 -14.27 -5.15
CA GLY A 299 11.93 -15.33 -5.37
C GLY A 299 13.13 -14.90 -6.22
N GLY A 300 13.42 -13.60 -6.29
CA GLY A 300 14.55 -13.01 -7.01
C GLY A 300 15.87 -13.17 -6.29
N TYR A 301 15.85 -13.13 -4.95
CA TYR A 301 17.05 -13.31 -4.12
C TYR A 301 16.74 -13.97 -2.76
N SER A 302 17.80 -14.21 -2.00
CA SER A 302 17.72 -14.51 -0.57
C SER A 302 18.74 -13.68 0.20
N TYR A 303 18.46 -13.43 1.49
CA TYR A 303 19.42 -12.76 2.36
C TYR A 303 20.65 -13.64 2.60
N ALA A 304 21.82 -13.13 2.24
CA ALA A 304 23.09 -13.85 2.30
C ALA A 304 23.72 -13.82 3.70
N GLY A 305 24.68 -14.72 3.94
CA GLY A 305 25.52 -14.74 5.14
C GLY A 305 25.04 -15.66 6.26
N PHE A 306 23.83 -16.22 6.17
CA PHE A 306 23.28 -17.08 7.22
C PHE A 306 23.56 -18.59 7.02
N LEU A 307 24.13 -18.98 5.88
CA LEU A 307 24.42 -20.37 5.56
C LEU A 307 25.45 -20.94 6.54
N GLY A 308 25.06 -21.97 7.32
CA GLY A 308 25.91 -22.59 8.35
C GLY A 308 25.75 -22.00 9.77
N MET A 309 24.94 -20.95 9.95
CA MET A 309 24.69 -20.34 11.27
C MET A 309 23.90 -21.22 12.24
N ASN A 310 23.12 -22.18 11.72
CA ASN A 310 22.23 -23.06 12.50
C ASN A 310 21.34 -22.25 13.46
N LEU A 311 20.44 -21.43 12.91
CA LEU A 311 19.56 -20.54 13.68
C LEU A 311 18.28 -21.23 14.18
N GLY A 312 18.16 -22.55 13.99
CA GLY A 312 16.95 -23.32 14.25
C GLY A 312 15.94 -23.27 13.10
N ASP A 313 15.06 -24.27 13.03
CA ASP A 313 13.95 -24.30 12.09
C ASP A 313 12.77 -23.54 12.71
N GLU A 314 12.45 -22.36 12.18
CA GLU A 314 11.18 -21.66 12.49
C GLU A 314 10.25 -21.61 11.27
N ALA A 315 10.67 -22.16 10.13
CA ALA A 315 9.87 -22.17 8.91
C ALA A 315 8.74 -23.21 9.01
N GLY A 316 7.56 -22.78 9.47
CA GLY A 316 6.33 -23.39 8.98
C GLY A 316 6.32 -23.39 7.45
N ARG A 317 5.65 -24.35 6.80
CA ARG A 317 5.57 -24.40 5.34
C ARG A 317 5.13 -23.02 4.82
N GLU A 318 6.01 -22.41 4.03
CA GLU A 318 5.70 -21.20 3.29
C GLU A 318 4.66 -21.57 2.23
N GLU A 319 3.57 -20.81 2.17
CA GLU A 319 2.57 -21.00 1.14
C GLU A 319 3.11 -20.46 -0.19
N PRO A 320 2.70 -21.03 -1.34
CA PRO A 320 3.10 -20.48 -2.63
C PRO A 320 2.54 -19.05 -2.80
N TYR A 321 3.35 -18.15 -3.34
CA TYR A 321 2.98 -16.77 -3.66
C TYR A 321 2.13 -16.69 -4.95
N ILE A 322 0.94 -17.32 -4.92
CA ILE A 322 0.04 -17.48 -6.08
C ILE A 322 -1.33 -16.83 -5.87
N PHE A 323 -1.64 -16.38 -4.64
CA PHE A 323 -2.97 -15.90 -4.27
C PHE A 323 -3.18 -14.44 -4.70
N HIS A 324 -3.37 -14.26 -6.00
CA HIS A 324 -3.53 -12.95 -6.63
C HIS A 324 -4.79 -12.89 -7.49
N PHE A 325 -5.58 -11.85 -7.31
CA PHE A 325 -6.44 -11.38 -8.39
C PHE A 325 -5.62 -10.57 -9.40
N PRO A 326 -6.09 -10.42 -10.66
CA PRO A 326 -5.40 -9.59 -11.65
C PRO A 326 -5.22 -8.11 -11.26
N ASP A 327 -6.06 -7.59 -10.36
CA ASP A 327 -5.98 -6.24 -9.81
C ASP A 327 -5.57 -6.24 -8.32
N GLY A 328 -4.93 -7.31 -7.86
CA GLY A 328 -4.60 -7.55 -6.45
C GLY A 328 -5.83 -7.49 -5.55
N ASN A 329 -5.68 -7.02 -4.31
CA ASN A 329 -6.80 -7.04 -3.36
C ASN A 329 -7.86 -5.96 -3.62
N ALA A 330 -7.76 -5.20 -4.71
CA ALA A 330 -8.85 -4.34 -5.16
C ALA A 330 -10.12 -5.15 -5.42
N SER A 331 -10.01 -6.40 -5.89
CA SER A 331 -11.14 -7.32 -6.00
C SER A 331 -11.81 -7.61 -4.65
N ILE A 332 -11.07 -7.73 -3.53
CA ILE A 332 -11.67 -7.87 -2.18
C ILE A 332 -12.48 -6.62 -1.82
N ALA A 333 -11.92 -5.42 -2.04
CA ALA A 333 -12.63 -4.17 -1.77
C ALA A 333 -13.90 -4.04 -2.63
N ARG A 334 -13.82 -4.40 -3.92
CA ARG A 334 -14.95 -4.41 -4.85
C ARG A 334 -16.04 -5.39 -4.43
N LEU A 335 -15.67 -6.60 -3.99
CA LEU A 335 -16.60 -7.60 -3.46
C LEU A 335 -17.30 -7.10 -2.19
N LEU A 336 -16.58 -6.46 -1.27
CA LEU A 336 -17.16 -5.82 -0.09
C LEU A 336 -18.16 -4.73 -0.49
N VAL A 337 -17.78 -3.81 -1.40
CA VAL A 337 -18.69 -2.76 -1.87
C VAL A 337 -19.94 -3.33 -2.55
N ARG A 338 -19.79 -4.36 -3.39
CA ARG A 338 -20.90 -5.07 -4.02
C ARG A 338 -21.87 -5.67 -2.98
N SER A 339 -21.33 -6.29 -1.93
CA SER A 339 -22.11 -6.85 -0.83
C SER A 339 -22.80 -5.78 0.02
N LEU A 340 -22.12 -4.65 0.27
CA LEU A 340 -22.61 -3.57 1.11
C LEU A 340 -23.68 -2.72 0.42
N ILE A 341 -23.49 -2.45 -0.88
CA ILE A 341 -24.36 -1.58 -1.69
C ILE A 341 -24.72 -2.34 -2.98
N PRO A 342 -25.77 -3.18 -2.94
CA PRO A 342 -26.16 -4.00 -4.09
C PRO A 342 -26.37 -3.19 -5.37
N GLY A 343 -25.85 -3.72 -6.47
CA GLY A 343 -25.94 -3.12 -7.80
C GLY A 343 -24.87 -2.08 -8.12
N THR A 344 -23.98 -1.72 -7.19
CA THR A 344 -22.77 -0.92 -7.50
C THR A 344 -21.84 -1.62 -8.48
N ILE A 345 -21.71 -2.94 -8.40
CA ILE A 345 -20.89 -3.75 -9.30
C ILE A 345 -21.74 -4.95 -9.75
N PRO A 346 -21.95 -5.16 -11.05
CA PRO A 346 -22.73 -6.30 -11.55
C PRO A 346 -22.02 -7.64 -11.26
N GLY A 347 -22.78 -8.73 -11.33
CA GLY A 347 -22.27 -10.07 -11.06
C GLY A 347 -22.46 -10.53 -9.62
N HIS A 348 -21.96 -11.73 -9.31
CA HIS A 348 -22.14 -12.45 -8.06
C HIS A 348 -20.95 -13.37 -7.68
N THR A 349 -19.90 -13.48 -8.50
CA THR A 349 -18.75 -14.37 -8.21
C THR A 349 -17.43 -13.61 -8.01
N MET A 350 -16.36 -14.31 -7.65
CA MET A 350 -15.01 -13.74 -7.58
C MET A 350 -14.39 -13.53 -8.97
N GLU A 351 -14.87 -14.22 -9.99
CA GLU A 351 -14.43 -14.10 -11.38
C GLU A 351 -15.03 -12.89 -12.09
N ASP A 352 -16.35 -12.69 -11.97
CA ASP A 352 -17.03 -11.61 -12.70
C ASP A 352 -16.68 -10.21 -12.16
N VAL A 353 -16.34 -10.11 -10.87
CA VAL A 353 -15.93 -8.84 -10.24
C VAL A 353 -14.66 -8.27 -10.86
N VAL A 354 -13.82 -9.12 -11.47
CA VAL A 354 -12.54 -8.73 -12.08
C VAL A 354 -12.76 -7.82 -13.28
N THR A 355 -13.72 -8.11 -14.17
CA THR A 355 -13.97 -7.32 -15.39
C THR A 355 -15.19 -6.41 -15.29
N ALA A 356 -16.04 -6.61 -14.27
CA ALA A 356 -17.22 -5.77 -14.03
C ALA A 356 -16.85 -4.29 -13.88
N ARG A 357 -17.64 -3.39 -14.45
CA ARG A 357 -17.46 -1.94 -14.26
C ARG A 357 -18.28 -1.48 -13.05
N ALA A 358 -17.64 -0.78 -12.11
CA ALA A 358 -18.34 -0.19 -10.98
C ALA A 358 -19.16 1.05 -11.39
N ASP A 359 -20.37 1.16 -10.88
CA ASP A 359 -21.29 2.28 -11.02
C ASP A 359 -21.19 3.19 -9.79
N TYR A 360 -20.30 4.18 -9.87
CA TYR A 360 -19.99 5.12 -8.78
C TYR A 360 -21.18 5.98 -8.37
N ILE A 361 -22.16 6.19 -9.27
CA ILE A 361 -23.38 6.95 -8.97
C ILE A 361 -24.11 6.29 -7.80
N ARG A 362 -24.06 4.95 -7.67
CA ARG A 362 -24.78 4.21 -6.64
C ARG A 362 -24.17 4.27 -5.25
N LEU A 363 -22.94 4.76 -5.10
CA LEU A 363 -22.22 4.73 -3.81
C LEU A 363 -22.87 5.62 -2.75
N ASP A 364 -23.38 6.79 -3.14
CA ASP A 364 -23.92 7.80 -2.23
C ASP A 364 -25.35 8.21 -2.63
N GLN A 365 -26.30 7.27 -2.45
CA GLN A 365 -27.71 7.44 -2.78
C GLN A 365 -28.58 7.57 -1.53
N ASP A 366 -29.53 8.50 -1.58
CA ASP A 366 -30.51 8.67 -0.52
C ASP A 366 -31.38 7.41 -0.40
N GLY A 367 -31.68 7.02 0.84
CA GLY A 367 -32.45 5.80 1.14
C GLY A 367 -31.65 4.50 1.11
N SER A 368 -30.39 4.50 0.66
CA SER A 368 -29.51 3.33 0.82
C SER A 368 -29.08 3.18 2.29
N PRO A 369 -29.16 1.96 2.86
CA PRO A 369 -28.75 1.73 4.25
C PRO A 369 -27.25 1.92 4.42
N VAL A 370 -26.43 1.57 3.42
CA VAL A 370 -24.99 1.82 3.42
C VAL A 370 -24.68 2.83 2.32
N ARG A 371 -23.90 3.87 2.64
CA ARG A 371 -23.43 4.89 1.71
C ARG A 371 -21.91 5.05 1.81
N ILE A 372 -21.24 5.22 0.68
CA ILE A 372 -19.82 5.56 0.59
C ILE A 372 -19.71 6.92 -0.08
N ARG A 373 -19.25 7.90 0.69
CA ARG A 373 -19.09 9.28 0.25
C ARG A 373 -17.61 9.58 0.06
N LEU A 374 -17.21 9.61 -1.22
CA LEU A 374 -15.83 9.85 -1.66
C LEU A 374 -15.48 11.34 -1.64
N ASN A 375 -14.19 11.66 -1.83
CA ASN A 375 -13.67 13.03 -1.84
C ASN A 375 -14.07 13.84 -0.58
N SER A 376 -14.14 13.16 0.57
CA SER A 376 -14.65 13.67 1.84
C SER A 376 -13.64 13.43 2.96
N THR A 377 -12.86 14.46 3.27
CA THR A 377 -11.82 14.37 4.31
C THR A 377 -12.43 14.71 5.66
N VAL A 378 -12.54 13.74 6.56
CA VAL A 378 -12.93 14.01 7.95
C VAL A 378 -11.87 14.86 8.63
N VAL A 379 -12.32 15.91 9.31
CA VAL A 379 -11.46 16.87 10.01
C VAL A 379 -11.73 16.95 11.51
N ARG A 380 -12.88 16.46 11.97
CA ARG A 380 -13.18 16.35 13.41
C ARG A 380 -14.13 15.20 13.69
N VAL A 381 -13.90 14.50 14.79
CA VAL A 381 -14.84 13.59 15.46
C VAL A 381 -14.87 13.94 16.93
N GLY A 382 -16.06 14.07 17.51
CA GLY A 382 -16.21 14.29 18.95
C GLY A 382 -17.61 14.03 19.45
N HIS A 383 -17.76 13.82 20.74
CA HIS A 383 -19.05 13.50 21.35
C HIS A 383 -19.97 14.73 21.36
N VAL A 384 -21.27 14.50 21.15
CA VAL A 384 -22.29 15.56 21.27
C VAL A 384 -22.63 15.77 22.74
N GLY A 385 -22.41 16.98 23.26
CA GLY A 385 -22.65 17.33 24.66
C GLY A 385 -21.37 17.33 25.50
N ALA A 386 -21.49 17.21 26.82
CA ALA A 386 -20.31 17.14 27.69
C ALA A 386 -19.57 15.80 27.48
N ALA A 387 -18.26 15.85 27.27
CA ALA A 387 -17.39 14.69 27.06
C ALA A 387 -17.20 13.87 28.35
N ASN A 388 -18.24 13.18 28.82
CA ASN A 388 -18.22 12.12 29.85
C ASN A 388 -19.64 11.54 30.05
N PRO A 389 -19.80 10.35 30.67
CA PRO A 389 -20.33 9.09 30.11
C PRO A 389 -21.81 9.08 29.67
N GLY A 390 -22.47 10.23 29.53
CA GLY A 390 -23.87 10.35 29.08
C GLY A 390 -24.06 10.73 27.61
N ALA A 391 -22.97 11.01 26.86
CA ALA A 391 -23.07 11.27 25.43
C ALA A 391 -23.56 10.03 24.70
N ARG A 392 -24.58 10.19 23.84
CA ARG A 392 -25.22 9.07 23.10
C ARG A 392 -24.87 9.05 21.62
N GLU A 393 -24.23 10.11 21.16
CA GLU A 393 -23.95 10.37 19.75
C GLU A 393 -22.61 11.08 19.62
N VAL A 394 -22.04 10.94 18.44
CA VAL A 394 -20.83 11.63 17.98
C VAL A 394 -21.20 12.51 16.78
N GLU A 395 -20.56 13.67 16.70
CA GLU A 395 -20.61 14.56 15.53
C GLU A 395 -19.31 14.38 14.74
N ILE A 396 -19.46 14.18 13.43
CA ILE A 396 -18.36 14.01 12.48
C ILE A 396 -18.41 15.17 11.50
N ALA A 397 -17.36 15.99 11.48
CA ALA A 397 -17.20 17.08 10.52
C ALA A 397 -16.20 16.69 9.43
N TYR A 398 -16.51 17.01 8.18
CA TYR A 398 -15.71 16.66 7.01
C TYR A 398 -15.74 17.75 5.95
N MET A 399 -14.62 17.88 5.23
CA MET A 399 -14.46 18.77 4.08
C MET A 399 -14.80 18.03 2.79
N ARG A 400 -15.70 18.59 1.99
CA ARG A 400 -16.07 18.08 0.66
C ARG A 400 -16.31 19.26 -0.28
N GLY A 401 -15.63 19.29 -1.43
CA GLY A 401 -15.78 20.39 -2.41
C GLY A 401 -15.42 21.79 -1.88
N GLY A 402 -14.53 21.88 -0.87
CA GLY A 402 -14.20 23.15 -0.22
C GLY A 402 -15.22 23.61 0.83
N GLN A 403 -16.24 22.80 1.12
CA GLN A 403 -17.26 23.12 2.12
C GLN A 403 -17.12 22.19 3.34
N LEU A 404 -17.22 22.78 4.53
CA LEU A 404 -17.27 22.04 5.78
C LEU A 404 -18.71 21.63 6.08
N ALA A 405 -18.95 20.34 6.27
CA ALA A 405 -20.25 19.78 6.62
C ALA A 405 -20.14 18.87 7.85
N SER A 406 -21.25 18.62 8.54
CA SER A 406 -21.30 17.66 9.64
C SER A 406 -22.52 16.74 9.61
N VAL A 407 -22.29 15.51 10.07
CA VAL A 407 -23.31 14.46 10.30
C VAL A 407 -23.27 14.01 11.76
N ARG A 408 -24.32 13.33 12.21
CA ARG A 408 -24.34 12.66 13.51
C ARG A 408 -24.39 11.15 13.36
N ALA A 409 -23.84 10.45 14.34
CA ALA A 409 -23.98 9.00 14.43
C ALA A 409 -24.06 8.53 15.88
N ARG A 410 -24.70 7.38 16.09
CA ARG A 410 -24.62 6.69 17.39
C ARG A 410 -23.18 6.26 17.69
N ASN A 411 -22.51 5.63 16.71
CA ASN A 411 -21.15 5.16 16.84
C ASN A 411 -20.25 5.66 15.70
N CYS A 412 -18.94 5.70 15.94
CA CYS A 412 -17.93 6.00 14.93
C CYS A 412 -16.78 4.98 14.96
N VAL A 413 -16.36 4.52 13.79
CA VAL A 413 -15.11 3.77 13.61
C VAL A 413 -14.11 4.64 12.86
N LEU A 414 -12.98 4.93 13.50
CA LEU A 414 -11.82 5.55 12.87
C LEU A 414 -10.96 4.46 12.20
N ALA A 415 -11.23 4.22 10.91
CA ALA A 415 -10.48 3.28 10.06
C ALA A 415 -9.36 3.99 9.24
N CYS A 416 -9.01 5.22 9.60
CA CYS A 416 -7.97 6.03 8.99
C CYS A 416 -6.60 5.83 9.67
N TYR A 417 -5.55 6.47 9.16
CA TYR A 417 -4.21 6.34 9.73
C TYR A 417 -4.18 6.76 11.21
N ASN A 418 -3.63 5.91 12.08
CA ASN A 418 -3.67 6.13 13.53
C ASN A 418 -3.01 7.44 13.93
N SER A 419 -1.92 7.82 13.25
CA SER A 419 -1.20 9.08 13.49
C SER A 419 -2.01 10.35 13.19
N MET A 420 -3.13 10.27 12.44
CA MET A 420 -4.04 11.40 12.25
C MET A 420 -5.11 11.53 13.33
N ILE A 421 -5.43 10.44 14.02
CA ILE A 421 -6.53 10.40 15.00
C ILE A 421 -6.39 11.45 16.12
N PRO A 422 -5.20 11.75 16.68
CA PRO A 422 -5.05 12.81 17.67
C PRO A 422 -5.52 14.20 17.22
N TYR A 423 -5.43 14.48 15.91
CA TYR A 423 -5.89 15.74 15.32
C TYR A 423 -7.40 15.71 15.04
N LEU A 424 -7.94 14.54 14.67
CA LEU A 424 -9.38 14.37 14.40
C LEU A 424 -10.21 14.34 15.69
N CYS A 425 -9.70 13.70 16.75
CA CYS A 425 -10.40 13.48 18.01
C CYS A 425 -9.57 14.03 19.18
N PRO A 426 -9.56 15.36 19.40
CA PRO A 426 -8.76 15.99 20.46
C PRO A 426 -9.23 15.61 21.88
N GLU A 427 -10.46 15.10 22.02
CA GLU A 427 -11.05 14.60 23.27
C GLU A 427 -10.32 13.36 23.83
N LEU A 428 -9.52 12.66 23.01
CA LEU A 428 -8.80 11.47 23.45
C LEU A 428 -7.80 11.78 24.59
N PRO A 429 -7.63 10.85 25.55
CA PRO A 429 -6.62 10.97 26.60
C PRO A 429 -5.20 11.14 26.03
N ASP A 430 -4.36 11.93 26.69
CA ASP A 430 -3.01 12.25 26.20
C ASP A 430 -2.14 11.00 25.98
N LYS A 431 -2.20 10.02 26.89
CA LYS A 431 -1.47 8.75 26.73
C LYS A 431 -1.89 7.98 25.48
N GLN A 432 -3.17 8.05 25.11
CA GLN A 432 -3.67 7.40 23.91
C GLN A 432 -3.19 8.15 22.65
N LYS A 433 -3.23 9.50 22.69
CA LYS A 433 -2.72 10.33 21.59
C LYS A 433 -1.21 10.14 21.34
N GLU A 434 -0.42 10.02 22.40
CA GLU A 434 1.01 9.72 22.32
C GLU A 434 1.26 8.35 21.66
N ALA A 435 0.53 7.32 22.11
CA ALA A 435 0.64 5.97 21.57
C ALA A 435 0.25 5.89 20.08
N LEU A 436 -0.80 6.62 19.68
CA LEU A 436 -1.22 6.74 18.28
C LEU A 436 -0.16 7.47 17.42
N SER A 437 0.49 8.50 17.98
CA SER A 437 1.52 9.30 17.31
C SER A 437 2.86 8.58 17.17
N TYR A 438 3.10 7.55 17.97
CA TYR A 438 4.29 6.69 17.86
C TYR A 438 4.40 6.01 16.50
N LEU A 439 3.25 5.64 15.91
CA LEU A 439 3.15 4.85 14.70
C LEU A 439 3.49 5.69 13.46
N VAL A 440 4.73 5.59 12.99
CA VAL A 440 5.20 6.28 11.77
C VAL A 440 5.10 5.33 10.58
N LYS A 441 4.04 5.47 9.78
CA LYS A 441 3.82 4.67 8.57
C LYS A 441 4.99 4.74 7.58
N ALA A 442 5.23 3.62 6.91
CA ALA A 442 6.31 3.46 5.93
C ALA A 442 5.90 4.04 4.57
N PRO A 443 6.75 4.87 3.93
CA PRO A 443 6.52 5.35 2.58
C PRO A 443 6.85 4.27 1.53
N LEU A 444 6.00 4.12 0.53
CA LEU A 444 6.12 3.11 -0.53
C LEU A 444 5.60 3.66 -1.86
N VAL A 445 6.18 3.24 -2.98
CA VAL A 445 5.72 3.64 -4.31
C VAL A 445 5.63 2.43 -5.23
N TYR A 446 4.40 2.19 -5.69
CA TYR A 446 4.11 1.14 -6.67
C TYR A 446 3.80 1.81 -8.02
N THR A 447 4.74 1.70 -8.94
CA THR A 447 4.63 2.28 -10.28
C THR A 447 4.26 1.20 -11.28
N HIS A 448 3.25 1.46 -12.09
CA HIS A 448 2.80 0.56 -13.13
C HIS A 448 2.95 1.21 -14.49
N VAL A 449 3.66 0.54 -15.39
CA VAL A 449 3.98 1.04 -16.73
C VAL A 449 3.39 0.11 -17.77
N ALA A 450 2.34 0.55 -18.46
CA ALA A 450 1.83 -0.18 -19.60
C ALA A 450 2.80 -0.04 -20.78
N ILE A 451 3.30 -1.17 -21.27
CA ILE A 451 4.21 -1.26 -22.41
C ILE A 451 3.55 -1.99 -23.59
N LYS A 452 3.97 -1.64 -24.81
CA LYS A 452 3.41 -2.21 -26.05
C LYS A 452 3.63 -3.71 -26.21
N ASN A 453 4.75 -4.20 -25.72
CA ASN A 453 5.18 -5.59 -25.77
C ASN A 453 6.31 -5.81 -24.77
N TRP A 454 6.59 -7.06 -24.40
CA TRP A 454 7.64 -7.42 -23.44
C TRP A 454 8.78 -8.22 -24.08
N THR A 455 8.96 -8.13 -25.40
CA THR A 455 10.05 -8.81 -26.13
C THR A 455 11.45 -8.49 -25.61
N ALA A 456 11.66 -7.31 -25.03
CA ALA A 456 12.95 -6.94 -24.42
C ALA A 456 13.30 -7.84 -23.21
N PHE A 457 12.31 -8.15 -22.37
CA PHE A 457 12.45 -9.08 -21.24
C PHE A 457 12.70 -10.51 -21.73
N GLN A 458 11.93 -10.96 -22.73
CA GLN A 458 12.13 -12.28 -23.35
C GLN A 458 13.55 -12.44 -23.93
N LYS A 459 14.05 -11.44 -24.67
CA LYS A 459 15.41 -11.47 -25.26
C LYS A 459 16.51 -11.50 -24.21
N LEU A 460 16.30 -10.84 -23.07
CA LEU A 460 17.20 -10.91 -21.91
C LEU A 460 17.09 -12.24 -21.15
N GLY A 461 16.03 -13.03 -21.38
CA GLY A 461 15.75 -14.26 -20.65
C GLY A 461 15.33 -13.99 -19.21
N VAL A 462 14.65 -12.87 -18.93
CA VAL A 462 14.25 -12.47 -17.57
C VAL A 462 12.80 -12.04 -17.50
N HIS A 463 12.20 -12.17 -16.32
CA HIS A 463 10.87 -11.60 -16.02
C HIS A 463 10.94 -10.51 -14.94
N GLN A 464 12.08 -10.40 -14.23
CA GLN A 464 12.31 -9.41 -13.18
C GLN A 464 13.77 -8.99 -13.10
N ILE A 465 14.01 -7.79 -12.57
CA ILE A 465 15.30 -7.12 -12.53
C ILE A 465 15.45 -6.39 -11.19
N GLU A 466 16.48 -6.77 -10.43
CA GLU A 466 16.99 -6.02 -9.28
C GLU A 466 17.83 -4.83 -9.75
N ALA A 467 17.63 -3.66 -9.16
CA ALA A 467 18.32 -2.44 -9.58
C ALA A 467 18.75 -1.59 -8.36
N PRO A 468 19.67 -2.08 -7.51
CA PRO A 468 19.89 -1.55 -6.17
C PRO A 468 20.33 -0.09 -6.09
N GLY A 469 21.00 0.45 -7.12
CA GLY A 469 21.37 1.86 -7.18
C GLY A 469 20.43 2.75 -8.02
N SER A 470 19.40 2.16 -8.62
CA SER A 470 18.45 2.88 -9.49
C SER A 470 17.32 3.57 -8.74
N PHE A 471 16.61 4.46 -9.43
CA PHE A 471 15.49 5.22 -8.86
C PHE A 471 14.31 4.30 -8.46
N HIS A 472 13.96 3.32 -9.30
CA HIS A 472 13.14 2.18 -8.90
C HIS A 472 14.08 1.00 -8.65
N THR A 473 14.03 0.42 -7.46
CA THR A 473 14.99 -0.62 -7.07
C THR A 473 14.65 -2.00 -7.60
N TYR A 474 13.46 -2.16 -8.18
CA TYR A 474 13.00 -3.42 -8.74
C TYR A 474 12.02 -3.17 -9.91
N VAL A 475 12.11 -4.00 -10.95
CA VAL A 475 11.27 -3.96 -12.15
C VAL A 475 10.86 -5.39 -12.53
N ALA A 476 9.57 -5.66 -12.70
CA ALA A 476 9.06 -6.98 -13.09
C ALA A 476 7.92 -6.89 -14.11
N LEU A 477 7.75 -7.95 -14.90
CA LEU A 477 6.50 -8.21 -15.62
C LEU A 477 5.39 -8.51 -14.60
N ASP A 478 4.17 -8.05 -14.86
CA ASP A 478 3.02 -8.30 -13.97
C ASP A 478 2.72 -9.80 -13.80
N PHE A 479 1.99 -10.15 -12.75
CA PHE A 479 1.69 -11.55 -12.45
C PHE A 479 0.76 -12.17 -13.51
N PRO A 480 1.02 -13.44 -13.89
CA PRO A 480 0.25 -14.12 -14.93
C PRO A 480 -1.04 -14.72 -14.36
N VAL A 481 -2.01 -13.85 -14.02
CA VAL A 481 -3.29 -14.26 -13.44
C VAL A 481 -4.42 -14.22 -14.48
N THR A 482 -5.07 -15.36 -14.70
CA THR A 482 -6.29 -15.50 -15.50
C THR A 482 -7.44 -15.84 -14.57
N LEU A 483 -8.43 -14.96 -14.49
CA LEU A 483 -9.63 -15.21 -13.70
C LEU A 483 -10.87 -14.63 -14.41
N GLY A 484 -11.90 -15.45 -14.58
CA GLY A 484 -13.06 -15.12 -15.39
C GLY A 484 -12.71 -14.80 -16.84
N GLU A 485 -13.26 -13.69 -17.32
CA GLU A 485 -13.03 -13.16 -18.67
C GLU A 485 -11.64 -12.50 -18.83
N TYR A 486 -10.98 -12.12 -17.74
CA TYR A 486 -9.64 -11.53 -17.81
C TYR A 486 -8.60 -12.61 -18.10
N LYS A 487 -7.73 -12.33 -19.09
CA LYS A 487 -6.58 -13.15 -19.44
C LYS A 487 -5.32 -12.30 -19.31
N PHE A 488 -4.31 -12.80 -18.61
CA PHE A 488 -2.99 -12.17 -18.57
C PHE A 488 -2.32 -12.17 -19.96
N PRO A 489 -1.43 -11.23 -20.26
CA PRO A 489 -0.64 -11.26 -21.50
C PRO A 489 0.37 -12.41 -21.46
N SER A 490 0.30 -13.31 -22.42
CA SER A 490 1.08 -14.57 -22.44
C SER A 490 2.09 -14.63 -23.57
N ASN A 491 1.96 -13.78 -24.59
CA ASN A 491 2.86 -13.72 -25.73
C ASN A 491 3.75 -12.46 -25.67
N PRO A 492 5.08 -12.55 -25.86
CA PRO A 492 6.00 -11.41 -25.87
C PRO A 492 5.59 -10.19 -26.70
N GLU A 493 4.87 -10.37 -27.81
CA GLU A 493 4.36 -9.29 -28.66
C GLU A 493 3.09 -8.61 -28.12
N GLU A 494 2.46 -9.15 -27.08
CA GLU A 494 1.27 -8.55 -26.45
C GLU A 494 1.65 -7.43 -25.46
N PRO A 495 0.79 -6.41 -25.32
CA PRO A 495 1.02 -5.37 -24.33
C PRO A 495 0.94 -5.93 -22.91
N MET A 496 1.78 -5.40 -22.03
CA MET A 496 1.98 -5.87 -20.66
C MET A 496 2.10 -4.69 -19.70
N VAL A 497 1.83 -4.92 -18.41
CA VAL A 497 2.16 -3.95 -17.36
C VAL A 497 3.47 -4.35 -16.71
N LEU A 498 4.37 -3.38 -16.52
CA LEU A 498 5.51 -3.55 -15.64
C LEU A 498 5.16 -3.06 -14.25
N PHE A 499 5.48 -3.86 -13.23
CA PHE A 499 5.56 -3.42 -11.85
C PHE A 499 6.95 -2.85 -11.59
N MET A 500 7.02 -1.63 -11.05
CA MET A 500 8.27 -0.99 -10.64
C MET A 500 8.13 -0.49 -9.20
N LEU A 501 9.01 -0.98 -8.33
CA LEU A 501 9.02 -0.66 -6.91
C LEU A 501 10.01 0.48 -6.61
N ARG A 502 9.60 1.40 -5.74
CA ARG A 502 10.51 2.33 -5.07
C ARG A 502 10.12 2.47 -3.60
N THR A 503 11.13 2.41 -2.75
CA THR A 503 11.01 2.73 -1.33
C THR A 503 11.87 3.95 -1.02
N PRO A 504 11.26 5.14 -0.87
CA PRO A 504 11.99 6.32 -0.42
C PRO A 504 12.44 6.11 1.02
N CYS A 505 13.74 5.94 1.23
CA CYS A 505 14.34 5.84 2.55
C CYS A 505 15.65 6.66 2.59
N LYS A 506 16.22 6.84 3.78
CA LYS A 506 17.45 7.60 3.96
C LYS A 506 18.41 6.82 4.86
N PRO A 507 19.20 5.88 4.29
CA PRO A 507 20.16 5.08 5.03
C PRO A 507 21.05 5.91 5.95
N GLY A 508 21.36 5.38 7.14
CA GLY A 508 22.11 6.05 8.21
C GLY A 508 21.25 6.68 9.29
N LEU A 509 19.92 6.55 9.22
CA LEU A 509 18.97 7.02 10.25
C LEU A 509 18.18 5.85 10.86
N SER A 510 17.52 6.08 12.00
CA SER A 510 16.59 5.08 12.55
C SER A 510 15.40 4.85 11.62
N GLN A 511 14.72 3.70 11.73
CA GLN A 511 13.57 3.36 10.88
C GLN A 511 12.52 4.48 10.81
N ARG A 512 12.10 5.04 11.96
CA ARG A 512 11.12 6.14 12.00
C ARG A 512 11.60 7.40 11.29
N GLU A 513 12.89 7.71 11.40
CA GLU A 513 13.49 8.87 10.73
C GLU A 513 13.65 8.63 9.22
N GLN A 514 13.99 7.42 8.79
CA GLN A 514 13.98 7.03 7.37
C GLN A 514 12.57 7.17 6.78
N HIS A 515 11.54 6.68 7.47
CA HIS A 515 10.16 6.84 7.03
C HIS A 515 9.75 8.31 6.89
N ARG A 516 10.10 9.16 7.87
CA ARG A 516 9.81 10.61 7.82
C ARG A 516 10.54 11.30 6.67
N ALA A 517 11.81 10.98 6.46
CA ALA A 517 12.62 11.53 5.37
C ALA A 517 12.06 11.11 4.00
N GLY A 518 11.79 9.82 3.83
CA GLY A 518 11.19 9.25 2.62
C GLY A 518 9.82 9.84 2.31
N ARG A 519 8.96 9.99 3.32
CA ARG A 519 7.67 10.67 3.18
C ARG A 519 7.83 12.11 2.68
N ALA A 520 8.76 12.86 3.27
CA ALA A 520 8.98 14.26 2.90
C ALA A 520 9.51 14.40 1.47
N GLU A 521 10.40 13.51 1.05
CA GLU A 521 10.86 13.41 -0.34
C GLU A 521 9.69 13.08 -1.27
N LEU A 522 8.95 12.01 -0.98
CA LEU A 522 7.90 11.49 -1.83
C LEU A 522 6.75 12.48 -2.05
N LEU A 523 6.36 13.24 -1.02
CA LEU A 523 5.32 14.28 -1.15
C LEU A 523 5.77 15.46 -2.02
N ARG A 524 7.08 15.73 -2.11
CA ARG A 524 7.65 16.81 -2.93
C ARG A 524 7.99 16.39 -4.35
N THR A 525 8.06 15.08 -4.63
CA THR A 525 8.41 14.57 -5.95
C THR A 525 7.20 14.62 -6.88
N PRO A 526 7.22 15.46 -7.93
CA PRO A 526 6.13 15.55 -8.88
C PRO A 526 6.13 14.35 -9.84
N PHE A 527 4.99 14.07 -10.46
CA PHE A 527 4.88 13.00 -11.47
C PHE A 527 5.92 13.11 -12.60
N ALA A 528 6.24 14.33 -13.05
CA ALA A 528 7.22 14.52 -14.12
C ALA A 528 8.63 14.01 -13.76
N ALA A 529 8.99 14.02 -12.46
CA ALA A 529 10.25 13.43 -12.00
C ALA A 529 10.19 11.90 -12.07
N PHE A 530 9.07 11.29 -11.65
CA PHE A 530 8.86 9.85 -11.82
C PHE A 530 8.90 9.45 -13.29
N GLU A 531 8.12 10.11 -14.16
CA GLU A 531 8.09 9.80 -15.59
C GLU A 531 9.49 9.87 -16.23
N ARG A 532 10.28 10.90 -15.89
CA ARG A 532 11.66 11.01 -16.39
C ARG A 532 12.53 9.85 -15.93
N ASN A 533 12.51 9.50 -14.64
CA ASN A 533 13.34 8.42 -14.10
C ASN A 533 12.91 7.05 -14.65
N ILE A 534 11.60 6.80 -14.80
CA ILE A 534 11.08 5.57 -15.42
C ILE A 534 11.61 5.41 -16.85
N ARG A 535 11.52 6.48 -17.65
CA ARG A 535 11.98 6.46 -19.04
C ARG A 535 13.49 6.28 -19.13
N ASP A 536 14.24 7.01 -18.31
CA ASP A 536 15.71 6.89 -18.26
C ASP A 536 16.13 5.47 -17.89
N GLN A 537 15.62 4.95 -16.77
CA GLN A 537 15.95 3.63 -16.26
C GLN A 537 15.59 2.54 -17.26
N LEU A 538 14.34 2.47 -17.73
CA LEU A 538 13.94 1.44 -18.70
C LEU A 538 14.73 1.52 -20.01
N GLY A 539 15.07 2.72 -20.48
CA GLY A 539 15.88 2.92 -21.69
C GLY A 539 17.34 2.48 -21.53
N ARG A 540 17.90 2.55 -20.32
CA ARG A 540 19.27 2.09 -20.00
C ARG A 540 19.32 0.60 -19.70
N THR A 541 18.26 0.06 -19.11
CA THR A 541 18.20 -1.34 -18.64
C THR A 541 17.79 -2.31 -19.75
N LEU A 542 16.83 -1.96 -20.62
CA LEU A 542 16.21 -2.90 -21.56
C LEU A 542 16.75 -2.74 -23.00
N PRO A 543 17.44 -3.75 -23.56
CA PRO A 543 18.00 -3.67 -24.92
C PRO A 543 16.93 -3.46 -26.00
N GLY A 544 17.11 -2.42 -26.82
CA GLY A 544 16.21 -2.11 -27.94
C GLY A 544 14.86 -1.49 -27.55
N PHE A 545 14.62 -1.28 -26.25
CA PHE A 545 13.46 -0.57 -25.73
C PHE A 545 13.63 0.93 -25.98
N ASP A 546 12.64 1.55 -26.63
CA ASP A 546 12.56 2.99 -26.76
C ASP A 546 11.41 3.49 -25.87
N PRO A 547 11.69 4.12 -24.73
CA PRO A 547 10.66 4.59 -23.81
C PRO A 547 9.64 5.53 -24.44
N ALA A 548 10.00 6.29 -25.50
CA ALA A 548 9.07 7.19 -26.18
C ALA A 548 8.12 6.45 -27.14
N ARG A 549 8.55 5.31 -27.67
CA ARG A 549 7.76 4.46 -28.56
C ARG A 549 6.95 3.43 -27.78
N ASP A 550 7.54 2.83 -26.75
CA ASP A 550 7.09 1.56 -26.19
C ASP A 550 6.24 1.70 -24.92
N ILE A 551 6.30 2.85 -24.24
CA ILE A 551 5.43 3.14 -23.09
C ILE A 551 4.10 3.73 -23.57
N GLU A 552 2.98 3.11 -23.17
CA GLU A 552 1.61 3.53 -23.48
C GLU A 552 0.93 4.27 -22.32
N GLY A 553 1.33 3.99 -21.08
CA GLY A 553 0.73 4.60 -19.90
C GLY A 553 1.59 4.41 -18.66
N ILE A 554 1.51 5.37 -17.74
CA ILE A 554 2.20 5.31 -16.46
C ILE A 554 1.23 5.72 -15.35
N THR A 555 1.14 4.88 -14.33
CA THR A 555 0.45 5.19 -13.08
C THR A 555 1.41 5.03 -11.91
N VAL A 556 1.66 6.10 -11.17
CA VAL A 556 2.50 6.10 -9.97
C VAL A 556 1.58 6.10 -8.76
N ASN A 557 1.45 4.97 -8.06
CA ASN A 557 0.74 4.94 -6.79
C ASN A 557 1.71 5.33 -5.67
N ARG A 558 1.60 6.59 -5.26
CA ARG A 558 2.39 7.17 -4.18
C ARG A 558 1.70 6.89 -2.84
N TRP A 559 2.33 6.09 -1.99
CA TRP A 559 1.88 5.89 -0.62
C TRP A 559 2.88 6.53 0.33
N ALA A 560 2.73 7.83 0.56
CA ALA A 560 3.51 8.57 1.56
C ALA A 560 3.27 8.05 3.00
N HIS A 561 2.19 7.28 3.15
CA HIS A 561 1.73 6.61 4.35
C HIS A 561 1.24 5.18 3.99
N GLY A 562 2.12 4.35 3.41
CA GLY A 562 1.79 3.00 2.93
C GLY A 562 1.63 1.99 4.06
N TYR A 563 2.70 1.28 4.40
CA TYR A 563 2.67 0.21 5.37
C TYR A 563 2.48 0.72 6.81
N ALA A 564 1.79 -0.09 7.60
CA ALA A 564 1.73 0.09 9.05
C ALA A 564 3.14 0.07 9.64
N TYR A 565 3.34 0.77 10.75
CA TYR A 565 4.60 0.68 11.47
C TYR A 565 4.77 -0.73 12.04
N GLY A 566 5.81 -1.45 11.62
CA GLY A 566 6.20 -2.75 12.18
C GLY A 566 7.23 -2.58 13.30
N TYR A 567 7.13 -3.43 14.32
CA TYR A 567 8.12 -3.51 15.42
C TYR A 567 9.53 -3.75 14.88
N ASN A 568 10.50 -3.07 15.46
CA ASN A 568 11.91 -3.20 15.09
C ASN A 568 12.82 -3.27 16.31
N SER A 569 13.38 -4.45 16.54
CA SER A 569 14.22 -4.77 17.69
C SER A 569 15.50 -3.94 17.82
N LEU A 570 15.91 -3.20 16.77
CA LEU A 570 17.05 -2.27 16.81
C LEU A 570 16.71 -0.95 17.49
N PHE A 571 15.46 -0.48 17.38
CA PHE A 571 15.06 0.88 17.77
C PHE A 571 13.89 0.92 18.75
N ASP A 572 13.17 -0.19 18.90
CA ASP A 572 12.01 -0.30 19.77
C ASP A 572 12.38 -1.02 21.08
N PRO A 573 11.80 -0.58 22.21
CA PRO A 573 11.82 -1.32 23.46
C PRO A 573 11.12 -2.68 23.32
N ASP A 574 11.59 -3.66 24.10
CA ASP A 574 10.92 -4.94 24.28
C ASP A 574 9.71 -4.75 25.23
N TRP A 575 8.58 -4.25 24.70
CA TRP A 575 7.34 -3.99 25.47
C TRP A 575 6.60 -5.27 25.90
N SER A 576 5.88 -5.20 27.03
CA SER A 576 4.76 -6.13 27.27
C SER A 576 3.61 -5.88 26.29
N GLU A 577 2.69 -6.83 26.14
CA GLU A 577 1.54 -6.67 25.23
C GLU A 577 0.72 -5.40 25.52
N GLU A 578 0.52 -5.06 26.79
CA GLU A 578 -0.29 -3.93 27.24
C GLU A 578 0.40 -2.57 27.04
N GLU A 579 1.73 -2.58 26.92
CA GLU A 579 2.56 -1.39 26.74
C GLU A 579 2.76 -1.01 25.27
N LYS A 580 2.45 -1.94 24.35
CA LYS A 580 2.59 -1.71 22.91
C LYS A 580 1.79 -0.47 22.46
N PRO A 581 2.41 0.46 21.71
CA PRO A 581 1.74 1.70 21.28
C PRO A 581 0.44 1.46 20.49
N TRP A 582 0.38 0.44 19.63
CA TRP A 582 -0.84 0.11 18.90
C TRP A 582 -1.95 -0.45 19.80
N VAL A 583 -1.60 -1.15 20.89
CA VAL A 583 -2.58 -1.66 21.87
C VAL A 583 -3.12 -0.54 22.76
N LEU A 584 -2.25 0.35 23.25
CA LEU A 584 -2.65 1.54 23.99
C LEU A 584 -3.47 2.50 23.13
N GLY A 585 -3.03 2.71 21.89
CA GLY A 585 -3.64 3.65 20.96
C GLY A 585 -5.04 3.23 20.50
N ARG A 586 -5.27 1.93 20.28
CA ARG A 586 -6.53 1.42 19.69
C ARG A 586 -7.70 1.26 20.67
N LYS A 587 -7.53 1.62 21.94
CA LYS A 587 -8.59 1.49 22.96
C LYS A 587 -9.84 2.29 22.54
N PRO A 588 -11.05 1.76 22.77
CA PRO A 588 -12.27 2.52 22.50
C PRO A 588 -12.36 3.74 23.42
N PHE A 589 -13.02 4.79 22.93
CA PHE A 589 -13.29 6.02 23.66
C PHE A 589 -14.75 6.42 23.49
N GLY A 590 -15.58 6.06 24.47
CA GLY A 590 -17.04 6.23 24.39
C GLY A 590 -17.59 5.52 23.17
N HIS A 591 -18.24 6.27 22.28
CA HIS A 591 -18.85 5.78 21.05
C HIS A 591 -17.88 5.73 19.84
N ILE A 592 -16.57 5.80 20.10
CA ILE A 592 -15.53 5.82 19.07
C ILE A 592 -14.61 4.61 19.23
N ALA A 593 -14.43 3.82 18.17
CA ALA A 593 -13.44 2.74 18.10
C ALA A 593 -12.45 2.97 16.94
N ILE A 594 -11.30 2.30 16.97
CA ILE A 594 -10.19 2.49 16.01
C ILE A 594 -9.90 1.17 15.31
N ALA A 595 -9.80 1.13 13.98
CA ALA A 595 -9.83 -0.12 13.22
C ALA A 595 -8.77 -0.30 12.12
N ASN A 596 -7.91 0.68 11.85
CA ASN A 596 -6.91 0.56 10.78
C ASN A 596 -5.92 -0.59 11.07
N SER A 597 -5.22 -1.11 10.05
CA SER A 597 -4.16 -2.11 10.26
C SER A 597 -3.00 -1.57 11.12
N ASP A 598 -2.85 -0.23 11.21
CA ASP A 598 -2.01 0.44 12.20
C ASP A 598 -2.33 0.01 13.66
N ALA A 599 -3.58 -0.34 13.96
CA ALA A 599 -3.99 -0.83 15.28
C ALA A 599 -3.47 -2.25 15.57
N GLY A 600 -2.98 -2.98 14.57
CA GLY A 600 -2.28 -4.25 14.72
C GLY A 600 -0.77 -4.18 14.49
N ALA A 601 -0.24 -3.04 14.04
CA ALA A 601 1.16 -2.85 13.66
C ALA A 601 1.65 -3.85 12.57
N ILE A 602 0.74 -4.29 11.70
CA ILE A 602 1.01 -5.25 10.61
C ILE A 602 0.30 -4.73 9.36
N ALA A 603 0.99 -4.69 8.22
CA ALA A 603 0.49 -4.06 6.99
C ALA A 603 -0.34 -4.99 6.09
N TYR A 604 -1.00 -6.01 6.65
CA TYR A 604 -1.67 -7.06 5.89
C TYR A 604 -3.20 -6.96 5.88
N THR A 605 -3.80 -7.63 4.90
CA THR A 605 -5.25 -7.62 4.63
C THR A 605 -6.04 -8.27 5.76
N ASP A 606 -5.58 -9.41 6.26
CA ASP A 606 -6.16 -10.10 7.42
C ASP A 606 -6.13 -9.23 8.67
N CYS A 607 -5.00 -8.56 8.95
CA CYS A 607 -4.89 -7.65 10.07
C CYS A 607 -5.91 -6.50 9.96
N ALA A 608 -6.09 -5.92 8.77
CA ALA A 608 -7.09 -4.89 8.54
C ALA A 608 -8.52 -5.38 8.83
N ILE A 609 -8.85 -6.62 8.43
CA ILE A 609 -10.15 -7.25 8.69
C ILE A 609 -10.33 -7.54 10.19
N ASP A 610 -9.31 -8.08 10.85
CA ASP A 610 -9.34 -8.42 12.27
C ASP A 610 -9.50 -7.18 13.15
N GLN A 611 -8.79 -6.10 12.83
CA GLN A 611 -8.93 -4.84 13.55
C GLN A 611 -10.31 -4.20 13.34
N ALA A 612 -10.91 -4.38 12.16
CA ALA A 612 -12.29 -3.97 11.91
C ALA A 612 -13.31 -4.77 12.75
N HIS A 613 -13.17 -6.10 12.77
CA HIS A 613 -14.01 -6.97 13.60
C HIS A 613 -13.89 -6.61 15.09
N ARG A 614 -12.66 -6.42 15.58
CA ARG A 614 -12.41 -5.99 16.97
C ARG A 614 -13.12 -4.68 17.28
N ALA A 615 -12.90 -3.64 16.48
CA ALA A 615 -13.47 -2.32 16.72
C ALA A 615 -15.00 -2.33 16.76
N VAL A 616 -15.64 -3.05 15.83
CA VAL A 616 -17.09 -3.23 15.84
C VAL A 616 -17.53 -3.99 17.09
N SER A 617 -16.84 -5.07 17.45
CA SER A 617 -17.15 -5.87 18.64
C SER A 617 -17.03 -5.07 19.94
N GLU A 618 -16.10 -4.11 20.03
CA GLU A 618 -15.96 -3.20 21.16
C GLU A 618 -17.15 -2.25 21.26
N LEU A 619 -17.60 -1.66 20.14
CA LEU A 619 -18.78 -0.77 20.09
C LEU A 619 -20.10 -1.49 20.40
N MET A 620 -20.20 -2.79 20.08
CA MET A 620 -21.41 -3.55 20.38
C MET A 620 -21.51 -3.98 21.85
N LYS A 621 -20.41 -3.85 22.62
CA LYS A 621 -20.37 -4.15 24.06
C LYS A 621 -20.57 -2.90 24.93
N SER A 622 -20.36 -1.71 24.37
CA SER A 622 -20.38 -0.43 25.08
C SER A 622 -21.76 0.13 25.36
#